data_AF-A0A5B7BD17-F1
#
_entry.id   AF-A0A5B7BD17-F1
#
_cell.length_a   1.000
_cell.length_b   1.000
_cell.length_c   1.000
_cell.angle_alpha   90.00
_cell.angle_beta   90.00
_cell.angle_gamma   90.00
#
_symmetry.space_group_name_H-M   'P 1'
#
loop_
_entity.id
_entity.type
_entity.pdbx_description
1 polymer ?
#
loop_
_entity_poly.entity_id
_entity_poly.type
_entity_poly.pdbx_seq_one_letter_code
_entity_poly.pdbx_strand_id
1 'polypeptide(L)'
;PVASSRAATSDYSISQGTDVHEALDQSGHTFKPGWKEIFRMNQNELESEIRKVSRDSTLDPRRKAYLIQNLMTSRWIAAQQKLPQARTGETSNNEDLLGCFPSFRDPENQVFGCEHYKRNCKLRAACCGKLFACRFCHDKVSDHSMDRKAISEMMCMHCLKIQAVGPICTTPSCNELSMAKYYCSVCKFFDDERTVYHCPFCNLCRVGNGLGVDFFHCMTCNCCLGMKLVDHKCREKGLETNCPICCDFLFTSSATVRALPCGHFMHSACFQAYTCTHYICPICSKSMGDMAVYFGMLDALLASEELPEDYRDLCQDILCNDCEKKGTSRFHWLYHKCGSCGSYNTKVIKVDSNSNCSTSS
;
A
#
# COMPACT_ATOMS: atom_id res chain seq x y z
N PRO A 1 -17.28 39.93 -62.21
CA PRO A 1 -18.69 40.23 -61.86
C PRO A 1 -19.38 38.98 -61.25
N VAL A 2 -20.02 39.12 -60.07
CA VAL A 2 -21.25 38.42 -59.60
C VAL A 2 -21.32 36.87 -59.68
N ALA A 3 -21.76 36.08 -58.69
CA ALA A 3 -22.01 36.24 -57.25
C ALA A 3 -22.35 34.84 -56.63
N SER A 4 -22.61 34.78 -55.32
CA SER A 4 -23.02 33.58 -54.55
C SER A 4 -24.54 33.36 -54.44
N SER A 5 -24.97 32.11 -54.16
CA SER A 5 -26.27 31.69 -53.55
C SER A 5 -26.22 30.19 -53.19
N ARG A 6 -26.60 29.60 -52.04
CA ARG A 6 -27.27 29.99 -50.76
C ARG A 6 -28.81 29.81 -50.68
N ALA A 7 -29.27 29.33 -49.50
CA ALA A 7 -30.65 29.05 -49.01
C ALA A 7 -31.29 27.70 -49.42
N ALA A 8 -32.30 27.10 -48.73
CA ALA A 8 -32.57 26.83 -47.28
C ALA A 8 -34.07 26.48 -47.02
N THR A 9 -34.34 25.60 -46.04
CA THR A 9 -35.58 25.35 -45.23
C THR A 9 -35.16 24.65 -43.89
N SER A 10 -35.91 24.48 -42.78
CA SER A 10 -37.33 24.65 -42.36
C SER A 10 -38.28 23.43 -42.61
N ASP A 11 -39.33 23.10 -41.82
CA ASP A 11 -39.99 23.77 -40.66
C ASP A 11 -40.66 22.81 -39.60
N TYR A 12 -40.62 23.25 -38.31
CA TYR A 12 -41.66 23.31 -37.23
C TYR A 12 -42.56 22.10 -36.83
N SER A 13 -42.93 21.81 -35.55
CA SER A 13 -43.61 22.67 -34.53
C SER A 13 -43.59 22.11 -33.08
N ILE A 14 -44.07 22.90 -32.09
CA ILE A 14 -44.06 22.65 -30.61
C ILE A 14 -45.49 22.69 -29.99
N SER A 15 -45.74 22.06 -28.84
CA SER A 15 -46.74 22.50 -27.84
C SER A 15 -46.40 22.12 -26.38
N GLN A 16 -46.91 22.89 -25.40
CA GLN A 16 -46.74 22.73 -23.94
C GLN A 16 -48.09 22.53 -23.23
N GLY A 17 -48.10 21.97 -22.01
CA GLY A 17 -49.29 21.87 -21.15
C GLY A 17 -49.00 21.38 -19.72
N THR A 18 -49.94 21.63 -18.80
CA THR A 18 -49.76 21.63 -17.33
C THR A 18 -51.13 21.50 -16.64
N ASP A 19 -51.31 21.15 -15.36
CA ASP A 19 -50.41 20.86 -14.22
C ASP A 19 -51.15 19.96 -13.17
N VAL A 20 -50.54 19.75 -11.98
CA VAL A 20 -51.13 19.32 -10.68
C VAL A 20 -51.32 17.80 -10.41
N HIS A 21 -50.60 17.34 -9.37
CA HIS A 21 -50.84 16.25 -8.38
C HIS A 21 -51.70 15.00 -8.73
N GLU A 22 -51.15 13.80 -8.47
CA GLU A 22 -51.35 13.12 -7.16
C GLU A 22 -50.29 12.02 -6.89
N ALA A 23 -50.28 11.48 -5.67
CA ALA A 23 -49.18 10.68 -5.12
C ALA A 23 -49.27 9.17 -5.42
N LEU A 24 -48.10 8.52 -5.50
CA LEU A 24 -47.93 7.12 -5.10
C LEU A 24 -46.49 6.90 -4.59
N ASP A 25 -46.32 7.14 -3.29
CA ASP A 25 -45.08 6.92 -2.55
C ASP A 25 -45.04 5.44 -2.10
N GLN A 26 -43.95 4.72 -2.37
CA GLN A 26 -43.71 3.41 -1.77
C GLN A 26 -42.22 3.04 -1.69
N SER A 27 -41.56 3.69 -0.72
CA SER A 27 -40.53 3.10 0.14
C SER A 27 -39.47 2.18 -0.51
N GLY A 28 -38.50 2.80 -1.18
CA GLY A 28 -37.12 2.29 -1.20
C GLY A 28 -36.22 3.30 -0.47
N HIS A 29 -35.55 2.89 0.61
CA HIS A 29 -34.65 3.76 1.38
C HIS A 29 -33.40 4.15 0.56
N THR A 30 -33.57 5.12 -0.35
CA THR A 30 -32.44 5.72 -1.06
C THR A 30 -31.56 6.48 -0.07
N PHE A 31 -30.32 6.02 0.07
CA PHE A 31 -29.28 6.72 0.81
C PHE A 31 -29.06 8.12 0.20
N LYS A 32 -29.66 9.13 0.82
CA LYS A 32 -29.50 10.56 0.51
C LYS A 32 -28.81 11.25 1.69
N PRO A 33 -27.48 11.16 1.84
CA PRO A 33 -26.76 11.99 2.80
C PRO A 33 -27.00 13.47 2.44
N GLY A 34 -27.30 14.29 3.44
CA GLY A 34 -27.61 15.70 3.21
C GLY A 34 -26.40 16.42 2.61
N TRP A 35 -26.57 17.03 1.43
CA TRP A 35 -25.50 17.72 0.71
C TRP A 35 -24.74 18.77 1.55
N LYS A 36 -25.35 19.31 2.62
CA LYS A 36 -24.73 20.25 3.56
C LYS A 36 -23.68 19.62 4.48
N GLU A 37 -23.70 18.30 4.73
CA GLU A 37 -22.78 17.64 5.67
C GLU A 37 -21.49 17.15 5.00
N ILE A 38 -21.52 16.84 3.70
CA ILE A 38 -20.36 16.40 2.91
C ILE A 38 -19.20 17.42 3.00
N PHE A 39 -19.52 18.72 3.11
CA PHE A 39 -18.54 19.80 3.23
C PHE A 39 -17.86 19.94 4.60
N ARG A 40 -18.27 19.15 5.61
CA ARG A 40 -17.72 19.19 6.98
C ARG A 40 -17.00 17.91 7.42
N MET A 41 -17.06 16.84 6.64
CA MET A 41 -16.50 15.54 7.01
C MET A 41 -14.97 15.56 7.17
N ASN A 42 -14.47 14.94 8.24
CA ASN A 42 -13.05 14.66 8.43
C ASN A 42 -12.61 13.38 7.66
N GLN A 43 -11.31 13.07 7.68
CA GLN A 43 -10.74 11.94 6.93
C GLN A 43 -11.41 10.60 7.29
N ASN A 44 -11.68 10.35 8.57
CA ASN A 44 -12.25 9.09 9.05
C ASN A 44 -13.73 8.96 8.65
N GLU A 45 -14.46 10.07 8.66
CA GLU A 45 -15.86 10.13 8.19
C GLU A 45 -15.94 9.90 6.68
N LEU A 46 -15.10 10.58 5.88
CA LEU A 46 -15.05 10.37 4.43
C LEU A 46 -14.73 8.93 4.05
N GLU A 47 -13.76 8.30 4.72
CA GLU A 47 -13.45 6.88 4.53
C GLU A 47 -14.61 5.97 4.97
N SER A 48 -15.34 6.33 6.03
CA SER A 48 -16.54 5.61 6.46
C SER A 48 -17.63 5.64 5.38
N GLU A 49 -17.91 6.82 4.80
CA GLU A 49 -18.90 6.96 3.72
C GLU A 49 -18.48 6.23 2.44
N ILE A 50 -17.19 6.29 2.05
CA ILE A 50 -16.67 5.52 0.92
C ILE A 50 -16.82 4.01 1.15
N ARG A 51 -16.55 3.52 2.38
CA ARG A 51 -16.75 2.11 2.74
C ARG A 51 -18.22 1.71 2.73
N LYS A 52 -19.15 2.58 3.14
CA LYS A 52 -20.60 2.35 3.04
C LYS A 52 -21.04 2.18 1.59
N VAL A 53 -20.71 3.14 0.71
CA VAL A 53 -21.05 3.10 -0.73
C VAL A 53 -20.42 1.88 -1.43
N SER A 54 -19.20 1.50 -1.06
CA SER A 54 -18.53 0.32 -1.61
C SER A 54 -19.23 -0.99 -1.21
N ARG A 55 -19.63 -1.11 0.07
CA ARG A 55 -20.26 -2.32 0.64
C ARG A 55 -21.76 -2.48 0.34
N ASP A 56 -22.45 -1.41 -0.06
CA ASP A 56 -23.87 -1.45 -0.41
C ASP A 56 -24.11 -2.36 -1.63
N SER A 57 -24.76 -3.52 -1.45
CA SER A 57 -25.05 -4.47 -2.53
C SER A 57 -26.18 -4.03 -3.47
N THR A 58 -26.92 -2.96 -3.13
CA THR A 58 -28.06 -2.46 -3.93
C THR A 58 -27.65 -1.48 -5.03
N LEU A 59 -26.41 -0.98 -5.00
CA LEU A 59 -25.88 -0.02 -5.96
C LEU A 59 -25.14 -0.71 -7.12
N ASP A 60 -25.55 -0.39 -8.35
CA ASP A 60 -24.83 -0.75 -9.58
C ASP A 60 -23.35 -0.27 -9.56
N PRO A 61 -22.39 -1.05 -10.08
CA PRO A 61 -20.97 -0.69 -10.08
C PRO A 61 -20.62 0.69 -10.67
N ARG A 62 -21.31 1.15 -11.74
CA ARG A 62 -21.09 2.50 -12.29
C ARG A 62 -21.59 3.57 -11.33
N ARG A 63 -22.72 3.32 -10.66
CA ARG A 63 -23.28 4.23 -9.65
C ARG A 63 -22.41 4.30 -8.39
N LYS A 64 -21.80 3.17 -7.97
CA LYS A 64 -20.76 3.15 -6.93
C LYS A 64 -19.55 4.00 -7.30
N ALA A 65 -18.99 3.78 -8.49
CA ALA A 65 -17.84 4.54 -8.98
C ALA A 65 -18.13 6.05 -9.00
N TYR A 66 -19.29 6.45 -9.53
CA TYR A 66 -19.75 7.84 -9.55
C TYR A 66 -19.88 8.45 -8.15
N LEU A 67 -20.49 7.74 -7.20
CA LEU A 67 -20.65 8.21 -5.82
C LEU A 67 -19.32 8.33 -5.07
N ILE A 68 -18.42 7.35 -5.22
CA ILE A 68 -17.07 7.39 -4.63
C ILE A 68 -16.24 8.53 -5.26
N GLN A 69 -16.32 8.71 -6.57
CA GLN A 69 -15.67 9.83 -7.27
C GLN A 69 -16.21 11.17 -6.77
N ASN A 70 -17.52 11.33 -6.64
CA ASN A 70 -18.11 12.56 -6.09
C ASN A 70 -17.66 12.83 -4.65
N LEU A 71 -17.61 11.82 -3.76
CA LEU A 71 -17.10 11.98 -2.39
C LEU A 71 -15.63 12.48 -2.40
N MET A 72 -14.78 11.91 -3.25
CA MET A 72 -13.39 12.35 -3.42
C MET A 72 -13.28 13.77 -4.01
N THR A 73 -14.07 14.10 -5.03
CA THR A 73 -14.08 15.43 -5.66
C THR A 73 -14.67 16.51 -4.73
N SER A 74 -15.68 16.19 -3.91
CA SER A 74 -16.21 17.12 -2.91
C SER A 74 -15.17 17.51 -1.86
N ARG A 75 -14.30 16.58 -1.44
CA ARG A 75 -13.15 16.90 -0.58
C ARG A 75 -12.20 17.90 -1.28
N TRP A 76 -11.91 17.70 -2.56
CA TRP A 76 -11.04 18.60 -3.32
C TRP A 76 -11.63 20.01 -3.42
N ILE A 77 -12.93 20.13 -3.68
CA ILE A 77 -13.65 21.43 -3.69
C ILE A 77 -13.60 22.09 -2.31
N ALA A 78 -13.86 21.35 -1.23
CA ALA A 78 -13.82 21.86 0.15
C ALA A 78 -12.41 22.29 0.59
N ALA A 79 -11.36 21.63 0.09
CA ALA A 79 -9.97 22.02 0.32
C ALA A 79 -9.64 23.36 -0.35
N GLN A 80 -10.10 23.59 -1.58
CA GLN A 80 -9.91 24.87 -2.28
C GLN A 80 -10.68 26.03 -1.63
N GLN A 81 -11.89 25.78 -1.11
CA GLN A 81 -12.69 26.80 -0.42
C GLN A 81 -12.16 27.19 0.98
N LYS A 82 -11.24 26.40 1.56
CA LYS A 82 -10.54 26.74 2.81
C LYS A 82 -9.27 27.56 2.62
N LEU A 83 -8.88 27.87 1.38
CA LEU A 83 -7.85 28.86 1.12
C LEU A 83 -8.39 30.25 1.51
N PRO A 84 -7.76 31.00 2.43
CA PRO A 84 -8.18 32.36 2.72
C PRO A 84 -8.04 33.19 1.45
N GLN A 85 -9.16 33.71 0.92
CA GLN A 85 -9.09 34.72 -0.13
C GLN A 85 -8.33 35.92 0.43
N ALA A 86 -7.17 36.22 -0.15
CA ALA A 86 -6.36 37.35 0.23
C ALA A 86 -7.15 38.64 0.00
N ARG A 87 -7.69 39.21 1.09
CA ARG A 87 -8.11 40.61 1.09
C ARG A 87 -6.85 41.45 1.15
N THR A 88 -6.56 42.13 0.05
CA THR A 88 -5.59 43.21 -0.02
C THR A 88 -5.92 44.26 1.05
N GLY A 89 -5.01 44.43 1.99
CA GLY A 89 -5.08 45.41 3.07
C GLY A 89 -3.65 45.76 3.48
N GLU A 90 -3.20 46.93 3.05
CA GLU A 90 -1.85 47.43 3.31
C GLU A 90 -1.70 47.79 4.80
N THR A 91 -0.68 47.26 5.49
CA THR A 91 0.37 48.05 6.20
C THR A 91 1.28 47.19 7.10
N SER A 92 2.56 47.60 7.15
CA SER A 92 3.62 47.27 8.13
C SER A 92 4.06 45.80 8.34
N ASN A 93 5.17 45.45 7.67
CA ASN A 93 6.34 44.70 8.16
C ASN A 93 6.16 43.70 9.34
N ASN A 94 5.89 42.42 9.03
CA ASN A 94 6.18 41.28 9.91
C ASN A 94 6.14 39.94 9.15
N GLU A 95 7.18 39.58 8.40
CA GLU A 95 7.18 38.35 7.56
C GLU A 95 7.69 37.06 8.26
N ASP A 96 8.20 37.13 9.50
CA ASP A 96 9.34 36.26 9.87
C ASP A 96 9.12 35.19 10.98
N LEU A 97 7.87 34.75 11.28
CA LEU A 97 7.59 33.83 12.41
C LEU A 97 6.65 32.63 12.16
N LEU A 98 6.29 32.31 10.91
CA LEU A 98 5.40 31.17 10.59
C LEU A 98 6.09 29.79 10.66
N GLY A 99 6.38 29.31 11.88
CA GLY A 99 6.72 27.90 12.13
C GLY A 99 7.98 27.61 12.96
N CYS A 100 8.70 28.65 13.38
CA CYS A 100 9.99 28.55 14.07
C CYS A 100 9.85 28.23 15.58
N PHE A 101 9.23 27.10 15.90
CA PHE A 101 9.10 26.55 17.25
C PHE A 101 9.66 25.11 17.30
N PRO A 102 10.15 24.61 18.45
CA PRO A 102 10.63 23.23 18.55
C PRO A 102 9.48 22.22 18.33
N SER A 103 9.80 20.93 18.21
CA SER A 103 8.80 19.89 18.46
C SER A 103 9.39 18.79 19.32
N PHE A 104 8.58 18.23 20.20
CA PHE A 104 9.00 17.26 21.18
C PHE A 104 8.39 15.90 20.83
N ARG A 105 9.19 14.85 20.99
CA ARG A 105 8.70 13.46 21.08
C ARG A 105 8.13 13.19 22.47
N ASP A 106 8.77 13.76 23.48
CA ASP A 106 8.36 13.72 24.89
C ASP A 106 8.49 15.15 25.45
N PRO A 107 7.37 15.87 25.65
CA PRO A 107 7.38 17.22 26.20
C PRO A 107 7.79 17.29 27.68
N GLU A 108 7.53 16.25 28.47
CA GLU A 108 7.81 16.22 29.91
C GLU A 108 9.31 16.18 30.15
N ASN A 109 10.01 15.30 29.41
CA ASN A 109 11.47 15.16 29.46
C ASN A 109 12.21 16.05 28.45
N GLN A 110 11.51 17.02 27.82
CA GLN A 110 12.06 17.96 26.82
C GLN A 110 12.82 17.28 25.66
N VAL A 111 12.42 16.06 25.27
CA VAL A 111 13.09 15.30 24.21
C VAL A 111 12.61 15.76 22.84
N PHE A 112 13.50 16.40 22.08
CA PHE A 112 13.22 16.86 20.72
C PHE A 112 12.90 15.72 19.74
N GLY A 113 12.02 16.01 18.77
CA GLY A 113 11.65 15.09 17.69
C GLY A 113 10.15 15.08 17.39
N CYS A 114 9.63 13.88 17.12
CA CYS A 114 8.21 13.59 16.88
C CYS A 114 7.93 12.09 17.10
N GLU A 115 6.65 11.68 16.98
CA GLU A 115 6.22 10.26 17.07
C GLU A 115 7.05 9.29 16.20
N HIS A 116 7.51 9.73 15.03
CA HIS A 116 8.24 8.90 14.07
C HIS A 116 9.74 8.74 14.38
N TYR A 117 10.37 9.78 14.94
CA TYR A 117 11.84 9.93 15.03
C TYR A 117 12.25 10.91 16.14
N LYS A 118 13.24 10.52 16.95
CA LYS A 118 13.97 11.40 17.87
C LYS A 118 15.14 12.07 17.12
N ARG A 119 15.24 13.40 17.22
CA ARG A 119 16.29 14.26 16.61
C ARG A 119 16.13 15.71 17.06
N ASN A 120 17.16 16.54 16.85
CA ASN A 120 17.20 17.93 17.31
C ASN A 120 16.90 18.97 16.20
N CYS A 121 16.38 18.56 15.03
CA CYS A 121 16.04 19.47 13.92
C CYS A 121 14.65 19.24 13.29
N LYS A 122 14.08 20.34 12.76
CA LYS A 122 13.01 20.33 11.75
C LYS A 122 13.62 20.51 10.36
N LEU A 123 13.07 19.85 9.36
CA LEU A 123 13.46 20.00 7.95
C LEU A 123 12.56 21.04 7.27
N ARG A 124 13.12 21.89 6.41
CA ARG A 124 12.35 22.81 5.57
C ARG A 124 11.90 22.07 4.30
N ALA A 125 10.60 21.92 4.13
CA ALA A 125 10.03 21.21 2.99
C ALA A 125 10.22 22.03 1.69
N ALA A 126 10.99 21.52 0.73
CA ALA A 126 11.25 22.23 -0.52
C ALA A 126 9.96 22.52 -1.35
N CYS A 127 8.95 21.66 -1.22
CA CYS A 127 7.66 21.77 -1.90
C CYS A 127 6.76 22.94 -1.41
N CYS A 128 6.88 23.34 -0.14
CA CYS A 128 5.96 24.33 0.45
C CYS A 128 6.63 25.34 1.41
N GLY A 129 7.95 25.31 1.55
CA GLY A 129 8.75 26.24 2.38
C GLY A 129 8.62 26.08 3.91
N LYS A 130 7.68 25.25 4.38
CA LYS A 130 7.32 25.08 5.80
C LYS A 130 8.24 24.11 6.55
N LEU A 131 8.35 24.29 7.87
CA LEU A 131 9.17 23.46 8.76
C LEU A 131 8.38 22.29 9.36
N PHE A 132 8.87 21.07 9.17
CA PHE A 132 8.30 19.85 9.75
C PHE A 132 9.36 19.02 10.46
N ALA A 133 8.99 18.24 11.45
CA ALA A 133 9.92 17.31 12.06
C ALA A 133 10.47 16.31 10.99
N CYS A 134 9.59 15.65 10.24
CA CYS A 134 9.97 14.75 9.13
C CYS A 134 8.93 14.75 8.02
N ARG A 135 9.26 14.04 6.92
CA ARG A 135 8.32 13.74 5.83
C ARG A 135 6.99 13.19 6.31
N PHE A 136 6.95 12.23 7.24
CA PHE A 136 5.67 11.66 7.68
C PHE A 136 4.79 12.69 8.41
N CYS A 137 5.39 13.60 9.19
CA CYS A 137 4.65 14.70 9.81
C CYS A 137 4.16 15.74 8.79
N HIS A 138 4.85 15.89 7.66
CA HIS A 138 4.38 16.68 6.51
C HIS A 138 3.26 15.95 5.77
N ASP A 139 3.52 14.74 5.29
CA ASP A 139 2.63 13.92 4.47
C ASP A 139 1.28 13.63 5.17
N LYS A 140 1.24 13.66 6.52
CA LYS A 140 0.03 13.53 7.36
C LYS A 140 -0.89 14.77 7.33
N VAL A 141 -0.37 15.96 6.98
CA VAL A 141 -1.12 17.24 7.00
C VAL A 141 -1.09 18.00 5.66
N SER A 142 -0.29 17.53 4.70
CA SER A 142 -0.24 17.98 3.32
C SER A 142 -1.06 17.09 2.40
N ASP A 143 -1.43 17.60 1.23
CA ASP A 143 -2.07 16.87 0.13
C ASP A 143 -1.07 16.20 -0.83
N HIS A 144 0.23 16.31 -0.54
CA HIS A 144 1.33 15.81 -1.33
C HIS A 144 2.46 15.27 -0.44
N SER A 145 3.33 14.44 -1.01
CA SER A 145 4.49 13.86 -0.31
C SER A 145 5.71 14.78 -0.36
N MET A 146 6.46 14.88 0.73
CA MET A 146 7.75 15.57 0.79
C MET A 146 8.85 14.74 0.12
N ASP A 147 9.49 15.28 -0.92
CA ASP A 147 10.76 14.73 -1.39
C ASP A 147 11.88 15.05 -0.39
N ARG A 148 12.47 13.98 0.17
CA ARG A 148 13.60 14.05 1.09
C ARG A 148 14.90 14.50 0.43
N LYS A 149 15.06 14.29 -0.89
CA LYS A 149 16.31 14.62 -1.60
C LYS A 149 16.45 16.11 -1.90
N ALA A 150 15.33 16.79 -2.17
CA ALA A 150 15.27 18.24 -2.40
C ALA A 150 15.53 19.12 -1.15
N ILE A 151 15.67 18.53 0.05
CA ILE A 151 15.82 19.30 1.30
C ILE A 151 17.25 19.88 1.40
N SER A 152 17.33 21.21 1.32
CA SER A 152 18.56 22.01 1.46
C SER A 152 18.77 22.60 2.87
N GLU A 153 17.68 22.89 3.59
CA GLU A 153 17.69 23.60 4.87
C GLU A 153 17.00 22.84 6.01
N MET A 154 17.47 23.10 7.24
CA MET A 154 16.89 22.62 8.49
C MET A 154 16.90 23.72 9.55
N MET A 155 15.99 23.65 10.51
CA MET A 155 15.98 24.49 11.71
C MET A 155 16.45 23.67 12.92
N CYS A 156 17.44 24.18 13.64
CA CYS A 156 17.83 23.65 14.95
C CYS A 156 16.69 23.87 15.97
N MET A 157 16.25 22.84 16.68
CA MET A 157 15.18 22.97 17.69
C MET A 157 15.64 23.66 18.98
N HIS A 158 16.94 23.75 19.23
CA HIS A 158 17.51 24.41 20.42
C HIS A 158 17.62 25.93 20.25
N CYS A 159 18.25 26.42 19.17
CA CYS A 159 18.44 27.87 18.92
C CYS A 159 17.45 28.48 17.91
N LEU A 160 16.57 27.67 17.31
CA LEU A 160 15.54 28.08 16.34
C LEU A 160 16.06 28.75 15.07
N LYS A 161 17.37 28.68 14.80
CA LYS A 161 17.95 29.16 13.55
C LYS A 161 17.81 28.14 12.43
N ILE A 162 17.38 28.64 11.27
CA ILE A 162 17.42 27.94 9.99
C ILE A 162 18.85 28.01 9.46
N GLN A 163 19.35 26.90 8.95
CA GLN A 163 20.69 26.71 8.42
C GLN A 163 20.69 25.60 7.35
N ALA A 164 21.79 25.46 6.61
CA ALA A 164 21.96 24.33 5.70
C ALA A 164 21.88 22.97 6.45
N VAL A 165 21.35 21.94 5.77
CA VAL A 165 21.27 20.58 6.35
C VAL A 165 22.67 20.02 6.60
N GLY A 166 22.94 19.63 7.86
CA GLY A 166 24.21 19.06 8.29
C GLY A 166 24.07 18.23 9.57
N PRO A 167 25.15 17.56 10.03
CA PRO A 167 25.11 16.72 11.23
C PRO A 167 25.02 17.52 12.54
N ILE A 168 25.42 18.79 12.53
CA ILE A 168 25.55 19.64 13.73
C ILE A 168 24.91 21.02 13.52
N CYS A 169 24.65 21.72 14.62
CA CYS A 169 24.27 23.12 14.59
C CYS A 169 25.46 24.01 14.23
N THR A 170 25.27 24.98 13.34
CA THR A 170 26.32 25.93 12.93
C THR A 170 26.32 27.22 13.77
N THR A 171 25.34 27.41 14.66
CA THR A 171 25.29 28.62 15.51
C THR A 171 26.20 28.47 16.73
N PRO A 172 27.04 29.48 17.07
CA PRO A 172 27.89 29.43 18.26
C PRO A 172 27.12 29.16 19.56
N SER A 173 25.88 29.64 19.68
CA SER A 173 25.02 29.42 20.85
C SER A 173 24.59 27.97 21.11
N CYS A 174 24.93 27.04 20.21
CA CYS A 174 24.64 25.62 20.36
C CYS A 174 25.87 24.73 20.60
N ASN A 175 27.09 25.28 20.65
CA ASN A 175 28.34 24.52 20.89
C ASN A 175 28.40 23.19 20.12
N GLU A 176 28.22 23.25 18.79
CA GLU A 176 28.25 22.09 17.88
C GLU A 176 27.19 21.00 18.17
N LEU A 177 26.06 21.34 18.80
CA LEU A 177 24.95 20.42 19.09
C LEU A 177 24.65 19.49 17.90
N SER A 178 24.84 18.18 18.11
CA SER A 178 24.50 17.17 17.12
C SER A 178 22.99 17.14 16.85
N MET A 179 22.63 17.05 15.57
CA MET A 179 21.24 16.97 15.12
C MET A 179 20.64 15.58 15.28
N ALA A 180 21.47 14.54 15.19
CA ALA A 180 21.13 13.17 15.54
C ALA A 180 22.39 12.29 15.67
N LYS A 181 22.28 11.20 16.43
CA LYS A 181 23.30 10.13 16.52
C LYS A 181 23.63 9.53 15.15
N TYR A 182 22.61 9.34 14.31
CA TYR A 182 22.78 8.95 12.91
C TYR A 182 22.30 10.06 11.97
N TYR A 183 23.20 10.53 11.11
CA TYR A 183 22.91 11.44 10.01
C TYR A 183 23.31 10.81 8.67
N CYS A 184 22.42 10.89 7.67
CA CYS A 184 22.75 10.55 6.28
C CYS A 184 22.60 11.77 5.36
N SER A 185 23.73 12.24 4.84
CA SER A 185 23.82 13.39 3.91
C SER A 185 23.12 13.17 2.57
N VAL A 186 23.03 11.91 2.11
CA VAL A 186 22.37 11.51 0.85
C VAL A 186 20.85 11.47 1.00
N CYS A 187 20.35 10.94 2.12
CA CYS A 187 18.91 10.81 2.38
C CYS A 187 18.29 11.97 3.18
N LYS A 188 19.12 12.94 3.62
CA LYS A 188 18.75 14.03 4.55
C LYS A 188 18.05 13.50 5.81
N PHE A 189 18.55 12.37 6.31
CA PHE A 189 17.90 11.56 7.35
C PHE A 189 18.62 11.71 8.70
N PHE A 190 17.82 11.69 9.79
CA PHE A 190 18.23 11.99 11.16
C PHE A 190 17.45 11.10 12.14
N ASP A 191 18.14 10.29 12.95
CA ASP A 191 17.57 9.39 13.97
C ASP A 191 18.58 9.16 15.13
N ASP A 192 18.10 9.26 16.38
CA ASP A 192 18.87 9.02 17.60
C ASP A 192 18.75 7.59 18.18
N GLU A 193 17.70 6.88 17.81
CA GLU A 193 17.19 5.71 18.53
C GLU A 193 17.55 4.41 17.82
N ARG A 194 17.47 4.39 16.48
CA ARG A 194 17.58 3.17 15.68
C ARG A 194 18.99 2.98 15.14
N THR A 195 19.46 1.73 15.10
CA THR A 195 20.62 1.37 14.27
C THR A 195 20.19 1.45 12.80
N VAL A 196 20.81 2.35 12.05
CA VAL A 196 20.46 2.64 10.65
C VAL A 196 21.75 2.67 9.83
N TYR A 197 21.68 2.12 8.62
CA TYR A 197 22.75 2.23 7.63
C TYR A 197 22.20 2.76 6.31
N HIS A 198 23.08 3.32 5.46
CA HIS A 198 22.72 3.70 4.10
C HIS A 198 23.15 2.59 3.14
N CYS A 199 22.22 2.09 2.32
CA CYS A 199 22.57 1.23 1.20
C CYS A 199 22.79 2.11 -0.04
N PRO A 200 24.02 2.18 -0.59
CA PRO A 200 24.31 3.01 -1.77
C PRO A 200 23.56 2.50 -3.02
N PHE A 201 23.40 1.18 -3.15
CA PHE A 201 22.71 0.53 -4.28
C PHE A 201 21.20 0.85 -4.29
N CYS A 202 20.53 0.77 -3.14
CA CYS A 202 19.12 1.19 -3.01
C CYS A 202 18.95 2.72 -2.96
N ASN A 203 20.05 3.47 -2.75
CA ASN A 203 20.05 4.91 -2.43
C ASN A 203 19.03 5.27 -1.31
N LEU A 204 19.06 4.47 -0.24
CA LEU A 204 18.08 4.45 0.85
C LEU A 204 18.74 4.07 2.18
N CYS A 205 18.31 4.74 3.25
CA CYS A 205 18.58 4.28 4.62
C CYS A 205 17.67 3.09 4.98
N ARG A 206 18.23 2.08 5.64
CA ARG A 206 17.55 0.88 6.14
C ARG A 206 17.91 0.67 7.62
N VAL A 207 17.01 0.06 8.39
CA VAL A 207 17.27 -0.32 9.79
C VAL A 207 18.13 -1.59 9.81
N GLY A 208 19.19 -1.59 10.63
CA GLY A 208 20.20 -2.65 10.70
C GLY A 208 21.59 -2.09 11.02
N ASN A 209 22.55 -2.97 11.24
CA ASN A 209 23.94 -2.64 11.57
C ASN A 209 24.77 -2.31 10.33
N GLY A 210 24.50 -2.95 9.18
CA GLY A 210 25.14 -2.59 7.91
C GLY A 210 25.16 -3.68 6.85
N LEU A 211 25.55 -3.28 5.65
CA LEU A 211 25.95 -4.21 4.59
C LEU A 211 27.23 -4.94 5.03
N GLY A 212 27.23 -6.28 4.94
CA GLY A 212 28.33 -7.13 5.40
C GLY A 212 28.31 -7.46 6.89
N VAL A 213 27.33 -6.96 7.66
CA VAL A 213 27.19 -7.26 9.10
C VAL A 213 25.95 -8.12 9.34
N ASP A 214 24.76 -7.54 9.18
CA ASP A 214 23.47 -8.21 9.36
C ASP A 214 22.60 -8.18 8.10
N PHE A 215 22.96 -7.36 7.10
CA PHE A 215 22.37 -7.36 5.77
C PHE A 215 23.42 -7.51 4.67
N PHE A 216 22.98 -7.93 3.48
CA PHE A 216 23.68 -7.77 2.21
C PHE A 216 22.72 -7.17 1.18
N HIS A 217 23.25 -6.69 0.05
CA HIS A 217 22.43 -6.28 -1.09
C HIS A 217 22.53 -7.32 -2.21
N CYS A 218 21.41 -7.91 -2.60
CA CYS A 218 21.33 -8.79 -3.76
C CYS A 218 21.10 -7.95 -5.02
N MET A 219 22.09 -7.91 -5.92
CA MET A 219 21.99 -7.17 -7.18
C MET A 219 20.88 -7.70 -8.09
N THR A 220 20.72 -9.03 -8.16
CA THR A 220 19.68 -9.70 -8.97
C THR A 220 18.27 -9.32 -8.52
N CYS A 221 18.02 -9.33 -7.21
CA CYS A 221 16.72 -8.94 -6.64
C CYS A 221 16.55 -7.42 -6.47
N ASN A 222 17.61 -6.64 -6.69
CA ASN A 222 17.72 -5.20 -6.41
C ASN A 222 17.25 -4.84 -4.99
N CYS A 223 17.68 -5.59 -3.96
CA CYS A 223 17.18 -5.39 -2.61
C CYS A 223 18.17 -5.75 -1.49
N CYS A 224 17.97 -5.13 -0.31
CA CYS A 224 18.68 -5.49 0.92
C CYS A 224 17.98 -6.65 1.62
N LEU A 225 18.73 -7.71 1.91
CA LEU A 225 18.27 -8.94 2.58
C LEU A 225 19.14 -9.22 3.81
N GLY A 226 18.56 -9.82 4.84
CA GLY A 226 19.33 -10.21 6.03
C GLY A 226 20.32 -11.33 5.70
N MET A 227 21.47 -11.38 6.39
CA MET A 227 22.55 -12.36 6.13
C MET A 227 22.12 -13.84 6.26
N LYS A 228 20.96 -14.13 6.87
CA LYS A 228 20.37 -15.48 6.91
C LYS A 228 19.72 -15.92 5.57
N LEU A 229 19.67 -15.04 4.58
CA LEU A 229 19.00 -15.25 3.29
C LEU A 229 19.98 -15.26 2.10
N VAL A 230 21.25 -15.63 2.30
CA VAL A 230 22.24 -15.69 1.20
C VAL A 230 21.76 -16.63 0.09
N ASP A 231 21.42 -17.89 0.41
CA ASP A 231 20.90 -18.90 -0.53
C ASP A 231 19.41 -18.74 -0.88
N HIS A 232 18.93 -17.50 -1.00
CA HIS A 232 17.57 -17.23 -1.47
C HIS A 232 17.45 -17.45 -2.99
N LYS A 233 16.30 -17.97 -3.43
CA LYS A 233 15.97 -18.05 -4.86
C LYS A 233 15.70 -16.65 -5.39
N CYS A 234 16.66 -16.10 -6.13
CA CYS A 234 16.56 -14.79 -6.74
C CYS A 234 15.39 -14.72 -7.73
N ARG A 235 14.65 -13.60 -7.70
CA ARG A 235 13.70 -13.18 -8.74
C ARG A 235 14.07 -11.76 -9.12
N GLU A 236 14.30 -11.52 -10.41
CA GLU A 236 14.62 -10.18 -10.88
C GLU A 236 13.56 -9.17 -10.44
N LYS A 237 14.01 -8.03 -9.90
CA LYS A 237 13.14 -6.91 -9.51
C LYS A 237 12.01 -7.28 -8.53
N GLY A 238 12.18 -8.32 -7.70
CA GLY A 238 11.10 -8.85 -6.84
C GLY A 238 10.39 -7.83 -5.93
N LEU A 239 11.07 -6.74 -5.52
CA LEU A 239 10.47 -5.64 -4.75
C LEU A 239 9.94 -4.47 -5.58
N GLU A 240 10.20 -4.39 -6.89
CA GLU A 240 9.65 -3.36 -7.79
C GLU A 240 8.22 -3.71 -8.20
N THR A 241 7.41 -4.18 -7.24
CA THR A 241 6.03 -4.62 -7.42
C THR A 241 5.16 -4.09 -6.27
N ASN A 242 3.85 -4.11 -6.47
CA ASN A 242 2.88 -3.79 -5.43
C ASN A 242 2.58 -5.01 -4.58
N CYS A 243 2.31 -4.81 -3.29
CA CYS A 243 1.83 -5.85 -2.39
C CYS A 243 0.52 -6.45 -2.94
N PRO A 244 0.41 -7.78 -3.14
CA PRO A 244 -0.79 -8.40 -3.73
C PRO A 244 -2.05 -8.30 -2.85
N ILE A 245 -1.92 -7.80 -1.61
CA ILE A 245 -3.02 -7.69 -0.64
C ILE A 245 -3.48 -6.24 -0.43
N CYS A 246 -2.56 -5.30 -0.24
CA CYS A 246 -2.89 -3.88 0.00
C CYS A 246 -2.59 -2.94 -1.19
N CYS A 247 -2.02 -3.46 -2.27
CA CYS A 247 -1.63 -2.72 -3.48
C CYS A 247 -0.56 -1.62 -3.31
N ASP A 248 -0.02 -1.41 -2.11
CA ASP A 248 1.09 -0.49 -1.87
C ASP A 248 2.42 -0.97 -2.48
N PHE A 249 3.22 -0.04 -3.00
CA PHE A 249 4.51 -0.33 -3.62
C PHE A 249 5.57 -0.79 -2.61
N LEU A 250 6.10 -2.00 -2.78
CA LEU A 250 6.94 -2.67 -1.78
C LEU A 250 8.31 -2.00 -1.57
N PHE A 251 8.95 -1.49 -2.63
CA PHE A 251 10.32 -0.98 -2.56
C PHE A 251 10.49 0.26 -1.68
N THR A 252 9.53 1.20 -1.74
CA THR A 252 9.56 2.49 -1.02
C THR A 252 8.71 2.51 0.25
N SER A 253 7.89 1.47 0.48
CA SER A 253 7.13 1.31 1.71
C SER A 253 8.06 1.25 2.93
N SER A 254 7.61 1.82 4.05
CA SER A 254 8.27 1.68 5.36
C SER A 254 7.79 0.46 6.14
N ALA A 255 6.75 -0.23 5.67
CA ALA A 255 6.30 -1.48 6.29
C ALA A 255 7.27 -2.63 5.97
N THR A 256 7.42 -3.57 6.91
CA THR A 256 8.31 -4.71 6.72
C THR A 256 7.79 -5.62 5.60
N VAL A 257 8.67 -6.07 4.72
CA VAL A 257 8.35 -6.97 3.60
C VAL A 257 8.87 -8.37 3.90
N ARG A 258 8.07 -9.39 3.61
CA ARG A 258 8.39 -10.81 3.74
C ARG A 258 8.57 -11.44 2.36
N ALA A 259 9.67 -12.15 2.17
CA ALA A 259 9.87 -13.06 1.04
C ALA A 259 9.13 -14.39 1.29
N LEU A 260 8.45 -14.90 0.28
CA LEU A 260 7.77 -16.20 0.29
C LEU A 260 8.68 -17.29 -0.28
N PRO A 261 8.49 -18.59 0.06
CA PRO A 261 9.30 -19.69 -0.47
C PRO A 261 9.33 -19.80 -2.00
N CYS A 262 8.30 -19.27 -2.68
CA CYS A 262 8.18 -19.23 -4.14
C CYS A 262 8.97 -18.07 -4.81
N GLY A 263 9.56 -17.16 -4.02
CA GLY A 263 10.33 -16.00 -4.47
C GLY A 263 9.52 -14.71 -4.64
N HIS A 264 8.21 -14.72 -4.34
CA HIS A 264 7.38 -13.51 -4.33
C HIS A 264 7.44 -12.78 -2.98
N PHE A 265 6.96 -11.53 -2.95
CA PHE A 265 7.04 -10.64 -1.80
C PHE A 265 5.67 -10.04 -1.45
N MET A 266 5.44 -9.79 -0.16
CA MET A 266 4.31 -9.00 0.35
C MET A 266 4.64 -8.42 1.74
N HIS A 267 3.90 -7.42 2.22
CA HIS A 267 4.11 -6.90 3.57
C HIS A 267 3.88 -7.98 4.64
N SER A 268 4.67 -7.99 5.71
CA SER A 268 4.60 -9.01 6.78
C SER A 268 3.22 -9.04 7.47
N ALA A 269 2.60 -7.87 7.67
CA ALA A 269 1.25 -7.75 8.22
C ALA A 269 0.19 -8.30 7.24
N CYS A 270 0.35 -8.05 5.94
CA CYS A 270 -0.51 -8.62 4.90
C CYS A 270 -0.36 -10.14 4.82
N PHE A 271 0.86 -10.66 4.91
CA PHE A 271 1.13 -12.09 4.99
C PHE A 271 0.39 -12.70 6.19
N GLN A 272 0.59 -12.16 7.40
CA GLN A 272 -0.05 -12.68 8.61
C GLN A 272 -1.57 -12.75 8.47
N ALA A 273 -2.21 -11.65 8.06
CA ALA A 273 -3.67 -11.59 7.88
C ALA A 273 -4.18 -12.55 6.80
N TYR A 274 -3.47 -12.67 5.68
CA TYR A 274 -3.83 -13.56 4.58
C TYR A 274 -3.65 -15.04 4.96
N THR A 275 -2.58 -15.39 5.69
CA THR A 275 -2.34 -16.77 6.16
C THR A 275 -3.34 -17.29 7.20
N CYS A 276 -4.18 -16.43 7.78
CA CYS A 276 -5.29 -16.89 8.61
C CYS A 276 -6.37 -17.66 7.83
N THR A 277 -6.39 -17.56 6.50
CA THR A 277 -7.41 -18.20 5.64
C THR A 277 -6.83 -18.90 4.41
N HIS A 278 -5.62 -18.54 3.95
CA HIS A 278 -5.03 -19.06 2.72
C HIS A 278 -3.57 -19.51 2.94
N TYR A 279 -3.24 -20.75 2.58
CA TYR A 279 -1.86 -21.26 2.62
C TYR A 279 -1.10 -21.12 1.29
N ILE A 280 -1.79 -20.74 0.20
CA ILE A 280 -1.22 -20.60 -1.15
C ILE A 280 -0.88 -19.15 -1.50
N CYS A 281 0.18 -18.93 -2.26
CA CYS A 281 0.61 -17.61 -2.70
C CYS A 281 -0.40 -16.98 -3.68
N PRO A 282 -0.86 -15.73 -3.48
CA PRO A 282 -1.88 -15.12 -4.34
C PRO A 282 -1.37 -14.80 -5.76
N ILE A 283 -0.06 -14.88 -6.00
CA ILE A 283 0.57 -14.57 -7.29
C ILE A 283 0.80 -15.83 -8.15
N CYS A 284 1.10 -16.97 -7.54
CA CYS A 284 1.48 -18.21 -8.27
C CYS A 284 0.92 -19.51 -7.69
N SER A 285 -0.01 -19.43 -6.73
CA SER A 285 -0.68 -20.55 -6.06
C SER A 285 0.22 -21.57 -5.33
N LYS A 286 1.53 -21.35 -5.23
CA LYS A 286 2.44 -22.21 -4.43
C LYS A 286 2.21 -22.08 -2.92
N SER A 287 2.35 -23.18 -2.20
CA SER A 287 2.33 -23.21 -0.73
C SER A 287 3.34 -22.23 -0.13
N MET A 288 2.92 -21.43 0.85
CA MET A 288 3.72 -20.34 1.44
C MET A 288 4.50 -20.73 2.70
N GLY A 289 4.31 -21.94 3.21
CA GLY A 289 4.95 -22.46 4.42
C GLY A 289 5.13 -23.97 4.35
N ASP A 290 5.60 -24.56 5.45
CA ASP A 290 5.63 -26.00 5.60
C ASP A 290 4.20 -26.53 5.82
N MET A 291 3.76 -27.39 4.90
CA MET A 291 2.43 -27.99 4.91
C MET A 291 2.46 -29.47 5.33
N ALA A 292 3.62 -30.01 5.75
CA ALA A 292 3.77 -31.45 6.05
C ALA A 292 2.74 -31.98 7.05
N VAL A 293 2.45 -31.23 8.12
CA VAL A 293 1.44 -31.60 9.12
C VAL A 293 0.01 -31.61 8.52
N TYR A 294 -0.32 -30.60 7.73
CA TYR A 294 -1.65 -30.49 7.09
C TYR A 294 -1.86 -31.56 6.02
N PHE A 295 -0.85 -31.82 5.19
CA PHE A 295 -0.87 -32.89 4.19
C PHE A 295 -0.86 -34.28 4.82
N GLY A 296 -0.19 -34.48 5.96
CA GLY A 296 -0.27 -35.71 6.76
C GLY A 296 -1.66 -35.94 7.37
N MET A 297 -2.38 -34.86 7.73
CA MET A 297 -3.79 -34.96 8.14
C MET A 297 -4.70 -35.34 6.97
N LEU A 298 -4.46 -34.81 5.77
CA LEU A 298 -5.18 -35.22 4.55
C LEU A 298 -4.88 -36.69 4.18
N ASP A 299 -3.63 -37.14 4.32
CA ASP A 299 -3.26 -38.55 4.14
C ASP A 299 -4.09 -39.48 5.05
N ALA A 300 -4.20 -39.14 6.34
CA ALA A 300 -4.97 -39.93 7.30
C ALA A 300 -6.48 -39.92 7.01
N LEU A 301 -7.03 -38.76 6.62
CA LEU A 301 -8.45 -38.62 6.25
C LEU A 301 -8.78 -39.49 5.02
N LEU A 302 -7.98 -39.36 3.96
CA LEU A 302 -8.19 -40.10 2.71
C LEU A 302 -7.95 -41.61 2.85
N ALA A 303 -7.09 -42.04 3.77
CA ALA A 303 -6.91 -43.45 4.09
C ALA A 303 -8.11 -44.06 4.86
N SER A 304 -8.96 -43.22 5.46
CA SER A 304 -10.19 -43.66 6.16
C SER A 304 -11.45 -43.60 5.30
N GLU A 305 -11.38 -43.03 4.10
CA GLU A 305 -12.51 -42.86 3.19
C GLU A 305 -12.58 -44.03 2.18
N GLU A 306 -13.68 -44.78 2.20
CA GLU A 306 -13.90 -45.87 1.25
C GLU A 306 -14.58 -45.38 -0.03
N LEU A 307 -13.81 -45.29 -1.12
CA LEU A 307 -14.35 -44.99 -2.44
C LEU A 307 -15.23 -46.14 -2.97
N PRO A 308 -16.36 -45.83 -3.66
CA PRO A 308 -17.15 -46.83 -4.38
C PRO A 308 -16.29 -47.59 -5.39
N GLU A 309 -16.65 -48.85 -5.64
CA GLU A 309 -15.83 -49.79 -6.45
C GLU A 309 -15.47 -49.22 -7.83
N ASP A 310 -16.42 -48.61 -8.53
CA ASP A 310 -16.24 -47.99 -9.85
C ASP A 310 -15.13 -46.91 -9.91
N TYR A 311 -14.79 -46.30 -8.76
CA TYR A 311 -13.84 -45.19 -8.68
C TYR A 311 -12.51 -45.55 -8.00
N ARG A 312 -12.40 -46.76 -7.41
CA ARG A 312 -11.29 -47.17 -6.55
C ARG A 312 -9.94 -47.21 -7.27
N ASP A 313 -9.94 -47.68 -8.51
CA ASP A 313 -8.74 -47.84 -9.35
C ASP A 313 -8.57 -46.74 -10.40
N LEU A 314 -9.51 -45.78 -10.47
CA LEU A 314 -9.42 -44.64 -11.38
C LEU A 314 -8.32 -43.68 -10.93
N CYS A 315 -7.59 -43.14 -11.91
CA CYS A 315 -6.56 -42.14 -11.69
C CYS A 315 -6.75 -40.93 -12.60
N GLN A 316 -6.45 -39.74 -12.07
CA GLN A 316 -6.63 -38.45 -12.73
C GLN A 316 -5.29 -37.79 -13.00
N ASP A 317 -5.16 -37.17 -14.18
CA ASP A 317 -4.01 -36.35 -14.53
C ASP A 317 -4.03 -35.04 -13.73
N ILE A 318 -2.93 -34.77 -13.03
CA ILE A 318 -2.74 -33.58 -12.21
C ILE A 318 -1.49 -32.78 -12.60
N LEU A 319 -1.54 -31.48 -12.31
CA LEU A 319 -0.37 -30.60 -12.23
C LEU A 319 -0.22 -30.12 -10.79
N CYS A 320 0.93 -30.37 -10.18
CA CYS A 320 1.24 -29.86 -8.84
C CYS A 320 1.75 -28.42 -8.92
N ASN A 321 1.14 -27.51 -8.15
CA ASN A 321 1.56 -26.10 -8.11
C ASN A 321 2.91 -25.97 -7.39
N ASP A 322 3.19 -26.79 -6.37
CA ASP A 322 4.41 -26.68 -5.56
C ASP A 322 5.66 -27.11 -6.34
N CYS A 323 5.65 -28.31 -6.93
CA CYS A 323 6.80 -28.85 -7.68
C CYS A 323 6.74 -28.63 -9.21
N GLU A 324 5.66 -28.05 -9.74
CA GLU A 324 5.43 -27.77 -11.18
C GLU A 324 5.41 -29.02 -12.10
N LYS A 325 5.52 -30.23 -11.54
CA LYS A 325 5.46 -31.49 -12.30
C LYS A 325 4.01 -31.89 -12.58
N LYS A 326 3.80 -32.42 -13.78
CA LYS A 326 2.63 -33.24 -14.12
C LYS A 326 2.81 -34.65 -13.58
N GLY A 327 1.71 -35.35 -13.30
CA GLY A 327 1.68 -36.75 -12.94
C GLY A 327 0.26 -37.25 -12.79
N THR A 328 0.09 -38.52 -12.45
CA THR A 328 -1.20 -39.10 -12.09
C THR A 328 -1.38 -39.15 -10.57
N SER A 329 -2.62 -39.15 -10.11
CA SER A 329 -3.01 -39.41 -8.72
C SER A 329 -4.28 -40.25 -8.69
N ARG A 330 -4.52 -40.97 -7.59
CA ARG A 330 -5.79 -41.68 -7.39
C ARG A 330 -6.97 -40.70 -7.45
N PHE A 331 -8.08 -41.17 -8.01
CA PHE A 331 -9.31 -40.39 -8.04
C PHE A 331 -9.74 -40.02 -6.62
N HIS A 332 -10.15 -38.77 -6.45
CA HIS A 332 -10.84 -38.28 -5.27
C HIS A 332 -11.67 -37.06 -5.66
N TRP A 333 -12.80 -36.80 -5.00
CA TRP A 333 -13.62 -35.64 -5.32
C TRP A 333 -12.96 -34.30 -5.00
N LEU A 334 -12.05 -34.27 -4.01
CA LEU A 334 -11.50 -33.03 -3.44
C LEU A 334 -9.97 -32.91 -3.41
N TYR A 335 -9.22 -34.03 -3.41
CA TYR A 335 -7.82 -34.02 -2.98
C TYR A 335 -6.96 -35.02 -3.77
N HIS A 336 -6.00 -34.52 -4.54
CA HIS A 336 -5.11 -35.35 -5.36
C HIS A 336 -3.67 -35.22 -4.89
N LYS A 337 -3.10 -36.27 -4.32
CA LYS A 337 -1.72 -36.28 -3.84
C LYS A 337 -0.73 -36.29 -5.01
N CYS A 338 0.25 -35.38 -5.01
CA CYS A 338 1.35 -35.43 -5.97
C CYS A 338 2.37 -36.51 -5.59
N GLY A 339 2.48 -37.58 -6.39
CA GLY A 339 3.47 -38.64 -6.16
C GLY A 339 4.94 -38.19 -6.18
N SER A 340 5.26 -37.04 -6.78
CA SER A 340 6.63 -36.50 -6.83
C SER A 340 7.10 -35.74 -5.58
N CYS A 341 6.18 -35.21 -4.77
CA CYS A 341 6.54 -34.35 -3.61
C CYS A 341 5.59 -34.46 -2.41
N GLY A 342 4.57 -35.31 -2.47
CA GLY A 342 3.57 -35.50 -1.40
C GLY A 342 2.54 -34.37 -1.26
N SER A 343 2.69 -33.24 -1.98
CA SER A 343 1.79 -32.10 -1.85
C SER A 343 0.39 -32.37 -2.41
N TYR A 344 -0.63 -31.87 -1.71
CA TYR A 344 -2.02 -31.80 -2.15
C TYR A 344 -2.38 -30.49 -2.86
N ASN A 345 -1.43 -29.57 -3.01
CA ASN A 345 -1.60 -28.35 -3.78
C ASN A 345 -1.48 -28.65 -5.29
N THR A 346 -2.52 -29.29 -5.83
CA THR A 346 -2.59 -29.83 -7.18
C THR A 346 -3.86 -29.35 -7.89
N LYS A 347 -3.91 -29.47 -9.21
CA LYS A 347 -5.11 -29.26 -10.01
C LYS A 347 -5.24 -30.37 -11.05
N VAL A 348 -6.45 -30.86 -11.27
CA VAL A 348 -6.76 -31.80 -12.36
C VAL A 348 -6.61 -31.07 -13.70
N ILE A 349 -5.95 -31.69 -14.67
CA ILE A 349 -5.65 -31.10 -15.99
C ILE A 349 -6.32 -31.81 -17.16
N LYS A 350 -6.77 -33.06 -16.96
CA LYS A 350 -7.59 -33.82 -17.91
C LYS A 350 -8.57 -34.72 -17.16
N VAL A 351 -9.73 -34.96 -17.77
CA VAL A 351 -10.75 -35.93 -17.33
C VAL A 351 -11.04 -36.86 -18.50
N ASP A 352 -10.02 -37.65 -18.89
CA ASP A 352 -10.19 -38.75 -19.84
C ASP A 352 -10.59 -40.00 -19.03
N SER A 353 -11.76 -40.58 -19.33
CA SER A 353 -12.54 -41.37 -18.34
C SER A 353 -11.99 -42.74 -17.91
N ASN A 354 -10.94 -43.27 -18.56
CA ASN A 354 -10.51 -44.69 -18.41
C ASN A 354 -9.00 -44.85 -18.16
N SER A 355 -8.44 -44.08 -17.23
CA SER A 355 -7.05 -44.23 -16.78
C SER A 355 -6.97 -45.04 -15.48
N ASN A 356 -6.99 -46.37 -15.58
CA ASN A 356 -6.77 -47.25 -14.43
C ASN A 356 -5.32 -47.12 -13.93
N CYS A 357 -5.13 -47.06 -12.61
CA CYS A 357 -3.79 -47.01 -12.03
C CYS A 357 -3.11 -48.39 -12.11
N SER A 358 -2.24 -48.57 -13.10
CA SER A 358 -1.31 -49.71 -13.16
C SER A 358 -0.45 -49.73 -11.89
N THR A 359 -0.64 -50.75 -11.06
CA THR A 359 0.19 -50.99 -9.87
C THR A 359 1.61 -51.34 -10.30
N SER A 360 2.53 -50.39 -10.20
CA SER A 360 3.96 -50.65 -10.21
C SER A 360 4.37 -51.18 -8.84
N SER A 361 4.69 -52.47 -8.78
CA SER A 361 5.16 -53.19 -7.59
C SER A 361 6.51 -52.70 -7.07
#